data_AF-A0A7C6XVQ0-F1
#
_entry.id   AF-A0A7C6XVQ0-F1
#
_cell.length_a   1.000
_cell.length_b   1.000
_cell.length_c   1.000
_cell.angle_alpha   90.00
_cell.angle_beta   90.00
_cell.angle_gamma   90.00
#
_symmetry.space_group_name_H-M   'P 1'
#
loop_
_entity.id
_entity.type
_entity.pdbx_description
1 polymer ?
#
loop_
_entity_poly.entity_id
_entity_poly.type
_entity_poly.pdbx_seq_one_letter_code
_entity_poly.pdbx_strand_id
1 'polypeptide(L)'
;MYDEMPGGSPILTLSGEVAAVIFTNEENGYAVLDLEVDDGGRITVAGCIPYPGEGESLTVEGIFKTHPTYGTQFSCTRVERRLPASAGAILRYLSMGALKGIGPATARKIVDRFGTETFDVLEHWPERLLEIKGITEKRARETAAEFSTKLALQHLMSFFAQYDLDPALSLPVYKAYGASAIERITENPYLLAGEPFFIHFTAVDRMALILGFATDDYLRIEAAVIFELYFNQNQGHVYLPFERLCDVTAAMLSLPKEPVSDCMEMLIDAGKVICEEISGDRACYLPSMHKAECFVAQRLAFLASRDFEAPRGIEQALAKLEQDWDVTYADGQRNAIVTALSSPVMILTGGPGTGKTTAVRGMLALLDGIGSKTVLAAPTGRAAKRLSELCGREAKTIHRLLEVVFTSEGLEYAHHEQNPLPADTVIVD
;
A
#
# COMPACT_ATOMS: atom_id res chain seq x y z
N MET A 1 -34.51 -12.66 -15.58
CA MET A 1 -34.11 -13.85 -14.80
C MET A 1 -33.22 -13.33 -13.71
N TYR A 2 -33.67 -13.47 -12.46
CA TYR A 2 -33.00 -12.95 -11.27
C TYR A 2 -31.77 -13.79 -10.97
N ASP A 3 -30.64 -13.13 -10.74
CA ASP A 3 -29.42 -13.79 -10.26
C ASP A 3 -29.47 -13.78 -8.72
N GLU A 4 -29.86 -14.92 -8.15
CA GLU A 4 -29.86 -15.16 -6.70
C GLU A 4 -28.46 -15.57 -6.26
N MET A 5 -27.75 -14.68 -5.55
CA MET A 5 -26.62 -15.10 -4.73
C MET A 5 -27.14 -15.76 -3.42
N PRO A 6 -26.57 -16.88 -2.97
CA PRO A 6 -27.08 -17.59 -1.80
C PRO A 6 -26.69 -16.86 -0.51
N GLY A 7 -27.70 -16.38 0.24
CA GLY A 7 -27.54 -15.90 1.62
C GLY A 7 -27.27 -14.40 1.82
N GLY A 8 -27.48 -13.55 0.81
CA GLY A 8 -27.29 -12.11 0.93
C GLY A 8 -28.56 -11.35 1.32
N SER A 9 -28.48 -10.44 2.30
CA SER A 9 -29.50 -9.39 2.48
C SER A 9 -29.77 -8.69 1.13
N PRO A 10 -31.02 -8.36 0.78
CA PRO A 10 -31.32 -7.68 -0.48
C PRO A 10 -30.57 -6.35 -0.56
N ILE A 11 -30.02 -6.03 -1.73
CA ILE A 11 -29.51 -4.68 -1.99
C ILE A 11 -30.69 -3.74 -1.93
N LEU A 12 -30.61 -2.74 -1.05
CA LEU A 12 -31.62 -1.70 -0.87
C LEU A 12 -31.07 -0.38 -1.40
N THR A 13 -31.97 0.48 -1.84
CA THR A 13 -31.65 1.86 -2.20
C THR A 13 -32.33 2.78 -1.19
N LEU A 14 -31.57 3.66 -0.55
CA LEU A 14 -32.06 4.66 0.39
C LEU A 14 -31.75 6.04 -0.17
N SER A 15 -32.72 6.95 -0.12
CA SER A 15 -32.51 8.36 -0.43
C SER A 15 -32.80 9.21 0.80
N GLY A 16 -32.00 10.24 1.01
CA GLY A 16 -32.14 11.09 2.18
C GLY A 16 -31.10 12.22 2.25
N GLU A 17 -31.15 12.95 3.35
CA GLU A 17 -30.26 14.07 3.67
C GLU A 17 -29.23 13.67 4.73
N VAL A 18 -27.97 14.06 4.56
CA VAL A 18 -26.91 13.80 5.54
C VAL A 18 -27.15 14.66 6.78
N ALA A 19 -27.65 14.06 7.85
CA ALA A 19 -27.96 14.75 9.09
C ALA A 19 -26.70 15.07 9.93
N ALA A 20 -25.68 14.22 9.88
CA ALA A 20 -24.39 14.45 10.51
C ALA A 20 -23.30 13.58 9.88
N VAL A 21 -22.08 14.09 9.81
CA VAL A 21 -20.90 13.31 9.42
C VAL A 21 -20.16 12.86 10.68
N ILE A 22 -20.10 11.56 10.94
CA ILE A 22 -19.52 10.99 12.16
C ILE A 22 -18.02 10.79 12.01
N PHE A 23 -17.60 10.28 10.84
CA PHE A 23 -16.20 9.98 10.54
C PHE A 23 -15.92 10.09 9.06
N THR A 24 -14.71 10.53 8.70
CA THR A 24 -14.20 10.53 7.33
C THR A 24 -12.74 10.12 7.34
N ASN A 25 -12.37 9.22 6.44
CA ASN A 25 -11.00 8.95 6.05
C ASN A 25 -10.72 9.68 4.74
N GLU A 26 -9.85 10.69 4.79
CA GLU A 26 -9.50 11.51 3.64
C GLU A 26 -8.60 10.79 2.62
N GLU A 27 -8.01 9.64 2.96
CA GLU A 27 -7.15 8.86 2.05
C GLU A 27 -7.96 8.04 1.05
N ASN A 28 -8.95 7.29 1.53
CA ASN A 28 -9.74 6.36 0.72
C ASN A 28 -11.21 6.77 0.54
N GLY A 29 -11.62 7.91 1.13
CA GLY A 29 -12.98 8.43 1.01
C GLY A 29 -14.01 7.65 1.82
N TYR A 30 -13.59 6.75 2.70
CA TYR A 30 -14.49 6.05 3.61
C TYR A 30 -15.11 7.04 4.58
N ALA A 31 -16.44 7.01 4.72
CA ALA A 31 -17.14 7.83 5.67
C ALA A 31 -18.19 7.03 6.43
N VAL A 32 -18.47 7.48 7.64
CA VAL A 32 -19.62 7.08 8.45
C VAL A 32 -20.45 8.33 8.68
N LEU A 33 -21.71 8.30 8.29
CA LEU A 33 -22.63 9.42 8.41
C LEU A 33 -24.00 8.95 8.85
N ASP A 34 -24.79 9.86 9.41
CA ASP A 34 -26.21 9.63 9.61
C ASP A 34 -27.00 10.21 8.44
N LEU A 35 -27.80 9.37 7.80
CA LEU A 35 -28.71 9.74 6.72
C LEU A 35 -30.13 9.80 7.29
N GLU A 36 -30.77 10.96 7.21
CA GLU A 36 -32.20 11.12 7.42
C GLU A 36 -32.92 10.76 6.13
N VAL A 37 -33.52 9.56 6.10
CA VAL A 37 -34.12 9.01 4.87
C VAL A 37 -35.49 9.63 4.58
N ASP A 38 -35.82 9.77 3.29
CA ASP A 38 -37.07 10.39 2.83
C ASP A 38 -38.33 9.67 3.35
N ASP A 39 -38.25 8.35 3.50
CA ASP A 39 -39.32 7.50 4.05
C ASP A 39 -39.43 7.57 5.59
N GLY A 40 -38.59 8.41 6.22
CA GLY A 40 -38.58 8.66 7.64
C GLY A 40 -37.60 7.79 8.43
N GLY A 41 -36.93 8.42 9.40
CA GLY A 41 -35.96 7.77 10.27
C GLY A 41 -34.52 8.17 9.95
N ARG A 42 -33.62 7.84 10.88
CA ARG A 42 -32.19 8.16 10.78
C ARG A 42 -31.41 6.85 10.75
N ILE A 43 -30.61 6.68 9.70
CA ILE A 43 -29.87 5.45 9.44
C ILE A 43 -28.39 5.80 9.36
N THR A 44 -27.56 5.11 10.14
CA THR A 44 -26.10 5.24 10.01
C THR A 44 -25.63 4.51 8.76
N VAL A 45 -25.06 5.24 7.83
CA VAL A 45 -24.52 4.77 6.56
C VAL A 45 -22.99 4.77 6.65
N ALA A 46 -22.37 3.67 6.22
CA ALA A 46 -20.92 3.52 6.18
C ALA A 46 -20.47 2.98 4.82
N GLY A 47 -19.49 3.61 4.18
CA GLY A 47 -18.99 3.21 2.86
C GLY A 47 -18.09 4.27 2.23
N CYS A 48 -17.70 4.07 0.97
CA CYS A 48 -16.95 5.10 0.24
C CYS A 48 -17.90 6.24 -0.18
N ILE A 49 -17.82 7.35 0.56
CA ILE A 49 -18.62 8.56 0.35
C ILE A 49 -17.66 9.74 0.50
N PRO A 50 -16.85 10.05 -0.52
CA PRO A 50 -15.75 11.02 -0.39
C PRO A 50 -16.30 12.44 -0.26
N TYR A 51 -15.84 13.18 0.75
CA TYR A 51 -16.28 14.56 1.07
C TYR A 51 -17.80 14.70 1.31
N PRO A 52 -18.41 13.93 2.23
CA PRO A 52 -19.81 14.12 2.56
C PRO A 52 -20.00 15.47 3.26
N GLY A 53 -21.03 16.22 2.88
CA GLY A 53 -21.44 17.44 3.56
C GLY A 53 -22.68 17.20 4.42
N GLU A 54 -22.75 17.80 5.60
CA GLU A 54 -24.03 17.90 6.32
C GLU A 54 -25.03 18.66 5.45
N GLY A 55 -26.28 18.20 5.44
CA GLY A 55 -27.35 18.68 4.58
C GLY A 55 -27.25 18.28 3.10
N GLU A 56 -26.27 17.46 2.73
CA GLU A 56 -26.16 16.94 1.36
C GLU A 56 -27.22 15.85 1.11
N SER A 57 -27.92 15.91 -0.04
CA SER A 57 -28.82 14.84 -0.46
C SER A 57 -28.06 13.72 -1.17
N LEU A 58 -28.20 12.48 -0.67
CA LEU A 58 -27.54 11.30 -1.21
C LEU A 58 -28.57 10.21 -1.52
N THR A 59 -28.35 9.50 -2.62
CA THR A 59 -28.98 8.20 -2.86
C THR A 59 -27.89 7.14 -2.70
N VAL A 60 -28.07 6.23 -1.74
CA VAL A 60 -27.11 5.17 -1.42
C VAL A 60 -27.72 3.80 -1.69
N GLU A 61 -26.95 2.92 -2.32
CA GLU A 61 -27.29 1.51 -2.50
C GLU A 61 -26.36 0.65 -1.66
N GLY A 62 -26.89 -0.39 -1.06
CA GLY A 62 -26.12 -1.24 -0.16
C GLY A 62 -26.95 -2.23 0.62
N ILE A 63 -26.36 -2.76 1.69
CA ILE A 63 -26.98 -3.77 2.55
C ILE A 63 -26.81 -3.43 4.03
N PHE A 64 -27.78 -3.80 4.86
CA PHE A 64 -27.60 -3.73 6.32
C PHE A 64 -26.60 -4.77 6.80
N LYS A 65 -25.59 -4.32 7.54
CA LYS A 65 -24.61 -5.16 8.24
C LYS A 65 -24.57 -4.79 9.71
N THR A 66 -24.34 -5.77 10.56
CA THR A 66 -24.13 -5.53 12.00
C THR A 66 -22.64 -5.47 12.28
N HIS A 67 -22.13 -4.30 12.66
CA HIS A 67 -20.75 -4.12 13.09
C HIS A 67 -20.59 -4.63 14.54
N PRO A 68 -19.54 -5.42 14.87
CA PRO A 68 -19.36 -5.99 16.21
C PRO A 68 -19.37 -4.97 17.36
N THR A 69 -18.87 -3.76 17.08
CA THR A 69 -18.71 -2.69 18.08
C THR A 69 -19.78 -1.60 17.99
N TYR A 70 -20.35 -1.37 16.80
CA TYR A 70 -21.14 -0.16 16.50
C TYR A 70 -22.60 -0.46 16.13
N GLY A 71 -23.01 -1.73 16.15
CA GLY A 71 -24.38 -2.13 15.87
C GLY A 71 -24.73 -2.14 14.39
N THR A 72 -26.01 -2.09 14.07
CA THR A 72 -26.53 -2.17 12.70
C THR A 72 -26.24 -0.88 11.92
N GLN A 73 -25.56 -1.02 10.79
CA GLN A 73 -25.21 0.07 9.87
C GLN A 73 -25.61 -0.33 8.45
N PHE A 74 -25.91 0.66 7.63
CA PHE A 74 -26.12 0.48 6.20
C PHE A 74 -24.77 0.54 5.48
N SER A 75 -24.28 -0.61 5.03
CA SER A 75 -23.04 -0.73 4.26
C SER A 75 -23.29 -0.29 2.83
N CYS A 76 -22.95 0.96 2.52
CA CYS A 76 -23.09 1.57 1.21
C CYS A 76 -22.02 1.01 0.25
N THR A 77 -22.47 0.47 -0.88
CA THR A 77 -21.63 0.01 -1.99
C THR A 77 -21.63 0.97 -3.16
N ARG A 78 -22.68 1.79 -3.30
CA ARG A 78 -22.79 2.81 -4.34
C ARG A 78 -23.45 4.05 -3.76
N VAL A 79 -22.91 5.22 -4.09
CA VAL A 79 -23.50 6.51 -3.74
C VAL A 79 -23.69 7.33 -5.00
N GLU A 80 -24.87 7.89 -5.14
CA GLU A 80 -25.20 8.84 -6.20
C GLU A 80 -25.52 10.20 -5.58
N ARG A 81 -24.87 11.22 -6.14
CA ARG A 81 -25.09 12.62 -5.82
C ARG A 81 -25.86 13.24 -6.96
N ARG A 82 -27.16 13.44 -6.79
CA ARG A 82 -27.92 14.12 -7.84
C ARG A 82 -27.83 15.62 -7.64
N LEU A 83 -27.18 16.32 -8.57
CA LEU A 83 -27.26 17.77 -8.60
C LEU A 83 -28.70 18.20 -8.86
N PRO A 84 -29.26 19.13 -8.05
CA PRO A 84 -30.61 19.63 -8.28
C PRO A 84 -30.69 20.48 -9.56
N ALA A 85 -31.77 20.32 -10.33
CA ALA A 85 -31.95 21.02 -11.61
C ALA A 85 -32.83 22.28 -11.52
N SER A 86 -33.63 22.44 -10.47
CA SER A 86 -34.50 23.62 -10.31
C SER A 86 -33.87 24.65 -9.38
N ALA A 87 -34.08 25.95 -9.66
CA ALA A 87 -33.55 27.04 -8.84
C ALA A 87 -33.90 26.88 -7.35
N GLY A 88 -35.14 26.49 -7.03
CA GLY A 88 -35.55 26.23 -5.65
C GLY A 88 -34.80 25.08 -4.98
N ALA A 89 -34.45 24.02 -5.72
CA ALA A 89 -33.69 22.89 -5.22
C ALA A 89 -32.18 23.21 -5.11
N ILE A 90 -31.63 23.97 -6.06
CA ILE A 90 -30.25 24.50 -5.99
C ILE A 90 -30.09 25.39 -4.75
N LEU A 91 -31.08 26.25 -4.48
CA LEU A 91 -31.07 27.10 -3.29
C LEU A 91 -31.01 26.27 -2.01
N ARG A 92 -31.80 25.20 -1.91
CA ARG A 92 -31.76 24.30 -0.75
C ARG A 92 -30.39 23.65 -0.60
N TYR A 93 -29.89 23.03 -1.67
CA TYR A 93 -28.58 22.37 -1.70
C TYR A 93 -27.44 23.30 -1.23
N LEU A 94 -27.38 24.53 -1.75
CA LEU A 94 -26.36 25.49 -1.34
C LEU A 94 -26.59 26.03 0.08
N SER A 95 -27.84 26.19 0.51
CA SER A 95 -28.17 26.70 1.85
C SER A 95 -27.87 25.70 2.96
N MET A 96 -27.89 24.41 2.63
CA MET A 96 -27.59 23.28 3.51
C MET A 96 -26.11 23.14 3.83
N GLY A 97 -25.22 23.94 3.22
CA GLY A 97 -23.79 23.90 3.50
C GLY A 97 -23.02 22.90 2.62
N ALA A 98 -23.60 22.48 1.48
CA ALA A 98 -22.96 21.59 0.53
C ALA A 98 -21.62 22.10 -0.03
N LEU A 99 -21.37 23.42 0.05
CA LEU A 99 -20.08 24.05 -0.27
C LEU A 99 -19.63 24.90 0.92
N LYS A 100 -18.40 24.68 1.39
CA LYS A 100 -17.85 25.41 2.53
C LYS A 100 -17.84 26.90 2.24
N GLY A 101 -18.30 27.65 3.24
CA GLY A 101 -18.40 29.08 3.10
C GLY A 101 -19.54 29.54 2.19
N ILE A 102 -20.54 28.73 1.83
CA ILE A 102 -21.83 29.23 1.33
C ILE A 102 -22.90 28.99 2.39
N GLY A 103 -23.34 30.07 3.04
CA GLY A 103 -24.48 30.02 3.97
C GLY A 103 -25.79 30.42 3.28
N PRO A 104 -26.95 30.23 3.93
CA PRO A 104 -28.29 30.46 3.34
C PRO A 104 -28.48 31.82 2.67
N ALA A 105 -27.94 32.89 3.27
CA ALA A 105 -28.05 34.25 2.73
C ALA A 105 -27.21 34.45 1.46
N THR A 106 -26.04 33.81 1.37
CA THR A 106 -25.18 33.84 0.18
C THR A 106 -25.74 32.95 -0.91
N ALA A 107 -26.20 31.74 -0.55
CA ALA A 107 -26.88 30.81 -1.45
C ALA A 107 -28.06 31.48 -2.18
N ARG A 108 -28.91 32.23 -1.43
CA ARG A 108 -30.01 32.98 -2.02
C ARG A 108 -29.56 33.98 -3.08
N LYS A 109 -28.53 34.78 -2.79
CA LYS A 109 -28.01 35.74 -3.77
C LYS A 109 -27.44 35.07 -5.02
N ILE A 110 -26.72 33.96 -4.85
CA ILE A 110 -26.16 33.19 -5.98
C ILE A 110 -27.30 32.71 -6.88
N VAL A 111 -28.32 32.05 -6.31
CA VAL A 111 -29.44 31.50 -7.07
C VAL A 111 -30.35 32.59 -7.64
N ASP A 112 -30.58 33.69 -6.93
CA ASP A 112 -31.35 34.84 -7.47
C ASP A 112 -30.66 35.45 -8.71
N ARG A 113 -29.32 35.37 -8.79
CA ARG A 113 -28.52 35.92 -9.87
C ARG A 113 -28.36 34.97 -11.06
N PHE A 114 -28.09 33.69 -10.79
CA PHE A 114 -27.73 32.68 -11.81
C PHE A 114 -28.82 31.63 -12.04
N GLY A 115 -29.83 31.53 -11.17
CA GLY A 115 -30.96 30.63 -11.33
C GLY A 115 -30.52 29.17 -11.48
N THR A 116 -31.02 28.51 -12.53
CA THR A 116 -30.69 27.13 -12.86
C THR A 116 -29.27 26.95 -13.42
N GLU A 117 -28.61 28.02 -13.87
CA GLU A 117 -27.24 28.00 -14.39
C GLU A 117 -26.18 28.06 -13.27
N THR A 118 -26.59 28.02 -12.01
CA THR A 118 -25.69 28.19 -10.86
C THR A 118 -24.52 27.20 -10.86
N PHE A 119 -24.78 25.92 -11.16
CA PHE A 119 -23.72 24.92 -11.21
C PHE A 119 -22.82 25.07 -12.45
N ASP A 120 -23.38 25.43 -13.60
CA ASP A 120 -22.59 25.71 -14.81
C ASP A 120 -21.62 26.87 -14.58
N VAL A 121 -22.08 27.91 -13.86
CA VAL A 121 -21.24 29.04 -13.44
C VAL A 121 -20.15 28.59 -12.47
N LEU A 122 -20.47 27.74 -11.50
CA LEU A 122 -19.48 27.23 -10.56
C LEU A 122 -18.39 26.39 -11.23
N GLU A 123 -18.75 25.64 -12.27
CA GLU A 123 -17.83 24.76 -12.99
C GLU A 123 -17.00 25.49 -14.05
N HIS A 124 -17.63 26.33 -14.88
CA HIS A 124 -17.00 26.89 -16.07
C HIS A 124 -16.59 28.35 -15.93
N TRP A 125 -17.29 29.14 -15.09
CA TRP A 125 -17.11 30.59 -14.97
C TRP A 125 -17.14 31.09 -13.51
N PRO A 126 -16.31 30.53 -12.61
CA PRO A 126 -16.37 30.83 -11.18
C PRO A 126 -16.08 32.29 -10.85
N GLU A 127 -15.42 33.04 -11.72
CA GLU A 127 -15.18 34.48 -11.60
C GLU A 127 -16.48 35.28 -11.54
N ARG A 128 -17.58 34.79 -12.13
CA ARG A 128 -18.89 35.44 -12.07
C ARG A 128 -19.45 35.48 -10.65
N LEU A 129 -19.01 34.62 -9.74
CA LEU A 129 -19.39 34.70 -8.33
C LEU A 129 -19.01 36.06 -7.68
N LEU A 130 -18.04 36.79 -8.23
CA LEU A 130 -17.66 38.14 -7.78
C LEU A 130 -18.75 39.18 -8.02
N GLU A 131 -19.73 38.91 -8.90
CA GLU A 131 -20.92 39.74 -9.09
C GLU A 131 -21.81 39.75 -7.83
N ILE A 132 -21.65 38.77 -6.94
CA ILE A 132 -22.43 38.63 -5.71
C ILE A 132 -21.80 39.45 -4.58
N LYS A 133 -22.52 40.46 -4.08
CA LYS A 133 -22.09 41.27 -2.93
C LYS A 133 -21.83 40.39 -1.69
N GLY A 134 -20.55 40.31 -1.30
CA GLY A 134 -20.06 39.57 -0.13
C GLY A 134 -19.26 38.31 -0.45
N ILE A 135 -19.06 37.98 -1.74
CA ILE A 135 -18.12 36.94 -2.18
C ILE A 135 -16.81 37.63 -2.57
N THR A 136 -15.71 37.21 -1.95
CA THR A 136 -14.35 37.66 -2.30
C THR A 136 -13.77 36.73 -3.37
N GLU A 137 -12.73 37.18 -4.06
CA GLU A 137 -12.02 36.35 -5.05
C GLU A 137 -11.50 35.04 -4.45
N LYS A 138 -10.93 35.11 -3.24
CA LYS A 138 -10.50 33.93 -2.49
C LYS A 138 -11.66 32.94 -2.27
N ARG A 139 -12.80 33.43 -1.79
CA ARG A 139 -13.97 32.60 -1.52
C ARG A 139 -14.56 32.00 -2.80
N ALA A 140 -14.65 32.78 -3.88
CA ALA A 140 -15.09 32.29 -5.18
C ALA A 140 -14.21 31.12 -5.67
N ARG A 141 -12.88 31.27 -5.59
CA ARG A 141 -11.91 30.24 -5.97
C ARG A 141 -12.03 28.98 -5.11
N GLU A 142 -12.11 29.12 -3.79
CA GLU A 142 -12.23 27.99 -2.86
C GLU A 142 -13.53 27.21 -3.08
N THR A 143 -14.66 27.91 -3.22
CA THR A 143 -15.96 27.32 -3.51
C THR A 143 -15.96 26.58 -4.85
N ALA A 144 -15.41 27.19 -5.90
CA ALA A 144 -15.32 26.57 -7.22
C ALA A 144 -14.44 25.32 -7.20
N ALA A 145 -13.27 25.38 -6.56
CA ALA A 145 -12.39 24.23 -6.43
C ALA A 145 -13.07 23.06 -5.69
N GLU A 146 -13.76 23.34 -4.57
CA GLU A 146 -14.52 22.31 -3.85
C GLU A 146 -15.61 21.69 -4.72
N PHE A 147 -16.36 22.51 -5.47
CA PHE A 147 -17.41 22.04 -6.37
C PHE A 147 -16.84 21.16 -7.49
N SER A 148 -15.78 21.63 -8.17
CA SER A 148 -15.09 20.87 -9.23
C SER A 148 -14.53 19.54 -8.72
N THR A 149 -13.95 19.50 -7.51
CA THR A 149 -13.47 18.24 -6.91
C THR A 149 -14.62 17.26 -6.66
N LYS A 150 -15.74 17.72 -6.09
CA LYS A 150 -16.90 16.85 -5.84
C LYS A 150 -17.47 16.26 -7.14
N LEU A 151 -17.59 17.09 -8.18
CA LEU A 151 -18.08 16.66 -9.48
C LEU A 151 -17.12 15.68 -10.17
N ALA A 152 -15.81 15.97 -10.16
CA ALA A 152 -14.80 15.09 -10.73
C ALA A 152 -14.77 13.71 -10.04
N LEU A 153 -14.90 13.67 -8.72
CA LEU A 153 -15.00 12.41 -7.98
C LEU A 153 -16.26 11.63 -8.34
N GLN A 154 -17.40 12.31 -8.45
CA GLN A 154 -18.63 11.66 -8.88
C GLN A 154 -18.47 11.04 -10.29
N HIS A 155 -17.91 11.77 -11.24
CA HIS A 155 -17.64 11.26 -12.59
C HIS A 155 -16.69 10.06 -12.55
N LEU A 156 -15.64 10.09 -11.73
CA LEU A 156 -14.73 8.94 -11.55
C LEU A 156 -15.44 7.73 -10.93
N MET A 157 -16.33 7.94 -9.96
CA MET A 157 -17.08 6.84 -9.33
C MET A 157 -17.99 6.16 -10.35
N SER A 158 -18.72 6.96 -11.14
CA SER A 158 -19.54 6.44 -12.24
C SER A 158 -18.67 5.75 -13.31
N PHE A 159 -17.52 6.32 -13.62
CA PHE A 159 -16.58 5.77 -14.59
C PHE A 159 -16.00 4.43 -14.15
N PHE A 160 -15.70 4.22 -12.86
CA PHE A 160 -15.24 2.92 -12.36
C PHE A 160 -16.38 1.91 -12.23
N ALA A 161 -17.55 2.34 -11.77
CA ALA A 161 -18.71 1.46 -11.66
C ALA A 161 -19.13 0.86 -13.01
N GLN A 162 -18.96 1.59 -14.13
CA GLN A 162 -19.31 1.05 -15.46
C GLN A 162 -18.39 -0.09 -15.93
N TYR A 163 -17.21 -0.24 -15.32
CA TYR A 163 -16.23 -1.28 -15.62
C TYR A 163 -16.07 -2.30 -14.48
N ASP A 164 -17.03 -2.36 -13.56
CA ASP A 164 -17.00 -3.22 -12.37
C ASP A 164 -15.77 -3.02 -11.47
N LEU A 165 -15.20 -1.81 -11.46
CA LEU A 165 -14.13 -1.41 -10.54
C LEU A 165 -14.69 -0.72 -9.29
N ASP A 166 -14.00 -0.88 -8.17
CA ASP A 166 -14.42 -0.32 -6.88
C ASP A 166 -14.43 1.23 -6.92
N PRO A 167 -15.58 1.89 -6.70
CA PRO A 167 -15.66 3.36 -6.63
C PRO A 167 -14.74 3.98 -5.56
N ALA A 168 -14.29 3.20 -4.57
CA ALA A 168 -13.29 3.66 -3.60
C ALA A 168 -11.96 4.09 -4.23
N LEU A 169 -11.68 3.66 -5.45
CA LEU A 169 -10.51 4.08 -6.22
C LEU A 169 -10.57 5.54 -6.67
N SER A 170 -11.76 6.15 -6.75
CA SER A 170 -11.93 7.51 -7.29
C SER A 170 -11.14 8.57 -6.53
N LEU A 171 -11.07 8.49 -5.20
CA LEU A 171 -10.33 9.48 -4.42
C LEU A 171 -8.80 9.34 -4.56
N PRO A 172 -8.20 8.15 -4.37
CA PRO A 172 -6.77 7.94 -4.66
C PRO A 172 -6.38 8.37 -6.08
N VAL A 173 -7.18 8.00 -7.08
CA VAL A 173 -6.93 8.33 -8.48
C VAL A 173 -7.02 9.83 -8.73
N TYR A 174 -8.04 10.50 -8.18
CA TYR A 174 -8.16 11.95 -8.28
C TYR A 174 -6.99 12.67 -7.60
N LYS A 175 -6.51 12.17 -6.45
CA LYS A 175 -5.32 12.74 -5.81
C LYS A 175 -4.06 12.62 -6.67
N ALA A 176 -3.90 11.52 -7.41
CA ALA A 176 -2.74 11.30 -8.27
C ALA A 176 -2.80 12.10 -9.58
N TYR A 177 -3.98 12.22 -10.19
CA TYR A 177 -4.12 12.72 -11.56
C TYR A 177 -5.00 13.97 -11.70
N GLY A 178 -5.68 14.40 -10.65
CA GLY A 178 -6.54 15.58 -10.64
C GLY A 178 -7.69 15.49 -11.64
N ALA A 179 -7.99 16.62 -12.29
CA ALA A 179 -9.08 16.74 -13.26
C ALA A 179 -8.89 15.87 -14.52
N SER A 180 -7.65 15.54 -14.89
CA SER A 180 -7.32 14.69 -16.05
C SER A 180 -7.34 13.20 -15.73
N ALA A 181 -7.84 12.79 -14.56
CA ALA A 181 -7.84 11.39 -14.14
C ALA A 181 -8.52 10.45 -15.15
N ILE A 182 -9.74 10.78 -15.60
CA ILE A 182 -10.49 9.96 -16.56
C ILE A 182 -9.76 9.88 -17.89
N GLU A 183 -9.27 11.02 -18.40
CA GLU A 183 -8.50 11.11 -19.64
C GLU A 183 -7.27 10.19 -19.59
N ARG A 184 -6.42 10.34 -18.56
CA ARG A 184 -5.19 9.56 -18.40
C ARG A 184 -5.46 8.06 -18.28
N ILE A 185 -6.50 7.67 -17.54
CA ILE A 185 -6.88 6.25 -17.41
C ILE A 185 -7.45 5.72 -18.74
N THR A 186 -8.17 6.55 -19.49
CA THR A 186 -8.67 6.15 -20.81
C THR A 186 -7.52 5.95 -21.81
N GLU A 187 -6.49 6.81 -21.75
CA GLU A 187 -5.28 6.68 -22.57
C GLU A 187 -4.40 5.49 -22.17
N ASN A 188 -4.30 5.19 -20.88
CA ASN A 188 -3.56 4.04 -20.37
C ASN A 188 -4.25 3.47 -19.11
N PRO A 189 -5.16 2.50 -19.27
CA PRO A 189 -5.86 1.89 -18.14
C PRO A 189 -4.92 1.17 -17.19
N TYR A 190 -3.80 0.65 -17.71
CA TYR A 190 -2.83 -0.13 -16.95
C TYR A 190 -2.04 0.67 -15.90
N LEU A 191 -2.15 2.01 -15.91
CA LEU A 191 -1.74 2.85 -14.78
C LEU A 191 -2.38 2.42 -13.45
N LEU A 192 -3.58 1.83 -13.51
CA LEU A 192 -4.31 1.30 -12.34
C LEU A 192 -3.69 0.01 -11.76
N ALA A 193 -2.95 -0.75 -12.57
CA ALA A 193 -2.28 -1.97 -12.12
C ALA A 193 -0.93 -1.70 -11.45
N GLY A 194 -0.33 -0.54 -11.72
CA GLY A 194 0.94 -0.11 -11.14
C GLY A 194 0.80 0.62 -9.81
N GLU A 195 1.94 1.10 -9.32
CA GLU A 195 2.02 1.97 -8.14
C GLU A 195 1.30 3.31 -8.40
N PRO A 196 0.54 3.85 -7.41
CA PRO A 196 0.31 3.35 -6.06
C PRO A 196 -0.95 2.48 -5.90
N PHE A 197 -1.68 2.17 -6.97
CA PHE A 197 -3.02 1.59 -6.88
C PHE A 197 -3.01 0.06 -6.74
N PHE A 198 -2.08 -0.63 -7.42
CA PHE A 198 -1.92 -2.09 -7.38
C PHE A 198 -3.23 -2.87 -7.58
N ILE A 199 -4.11 -2.37 -8.45
CA ILE A 199 -5.35 -3.09 -8.77
C ILE A 199 -4.98 -4.34 -9.56
N HIS A 200 -5.62 -5.46 -9.23
CA HIS A 200 -5.30 -6.73 -9.86
C HIS A 200 -5.44 -6.65 -11.39
N PHE A 201 -4.41 -7.09 -12.12
CA PHE A 201 -4.31 -6.93 -13.57
C PHE A 201 -5.57 -7.37 -14.30
N THR A 202 -6.17 -8.50 -13.94
CA THR A 202 -7.36 -9.04 -14.62
C THR A 202 -8.57 -8.10 -14.61
N ALA A 203 -8.73 -7.26 -13.57
CA ALA A 203 -9.80 -6.28 -13.50
C ALA A 203 -9.52 -5.09 -14.43
N VAL A 204 -8.27 -4.62 -14.43
CA VAL A 204 -7.80 -3.53 -15.29
C VAL A 204 -7.80 -3.94 -16.78
N ASP A 205 -7.39 -5.17 -17.07
CA ASP A 205 -7.35 -5.73 -18.42
C ASP A 205 -8.76 -5.86 -19.03
N ARG A 206 -9.74 -6.27 -18.21
CA ARG A 206 -11.15 -6.29 -18.63
C ARG A 206 -11.62 -4.90 -19.05
N MET A 207 -11.31 -3.88 -18.23
CA MET A 207 -11.64 -2.49 -18.53
C MET A 207 -10.96 -2.02 -19.83
N ALA A 208 -9.67 -2.30 -19.99
CA ALA A 208 -8.91 -1.92 -21.18
C ALA A 208 -9.50 -2.54 -22.46
N LEU A 209 -9.88 -3.82 -22.43
CA LEU A 209 -10.51 -4.48 -23.56
C LEU A 209 -11.89 -3.88 -23.90
N ILE A 210 -12.68 -3.49 -22.90
CA ILE A 210 -13.97 -2.78 -23.14
C ILE A 210 -13.73 -1.39 -23.73
N LEU A 211 -12.65 -0.70 -23.34
CA LEU A 211 -12.22 0.57 -23.92
C LEU A 211 -11.68 0.44 -25.35
N GLY A 212 -11.48 -0.78 -25.85
CA GLY A 212 -11.09 -1.06 -27.22
C GLY A 212 -9.60 -1.22 -27.47
N PHE A 213 -8.79 -1.44 -26.42
CA PHE A 213 -7.37 -1.78 -26.57
C PHE A 213 -7.21 -3.12 -27.29
N ALA A 214 -6.19 -3.22 -28.15
CA ALA A 214 -5.88 -4.45 -28.86
C ALA A 214 -5.37 -5.53 -27.90
N THR A 215 -5.60 -6.80 -28.23
CA THR A 215 -5.17 -7.92 -27.38
C THR A 215 -3.64 -8.03 -27.31
N ASP A 216 -2.92 -7.55 -28.31
CA ASP A 216 -1.47 -7.50 -28.41
C ASP A 216 -0.90 -6.09 -28.21
N ASP A 217 -1.67 -5.18 -27.62
CA ASP A 217 -1.22 -3.81 -27.34
C ASP A 217 0.00 -3.81 -26.41
N TYR A 218 0.99 -2.95 -26.72
CA TYR A 218 2.22 -2.86 -25.94
C TYR A 218 1.96 -2.53 -24.46
N LEU A 219 1.02 -1.64 -24.15
CA LEU A 219 0.70 -1.26 -22.77
C LEU A 219 0.13 -2.44 -21.99
N ARG A 220 -0.64 -3.30 -22.65
CA ARG A 220 -1.19 -4.54 -22.08
C ARG A 220 -0.08 -5.53 -21.75
N ILE A 221 0.83 -5.77 -22.68
CA ILE A 221 1.94 -6.70 -22.51
C ILE A 221 2.89 -6.20 -21.42
N GLU A 222 3.26 -4.92 -21.46
CA GLU A 222 4.09 -4.28 -20.43
C GLU A 222 3.50 -4.49 -19.03
N ALA A 223 2.21 -4.14 -18.86
CA ALA A 223 1.55 -4.23 -17.57
C ALA A 223 1.46 -5.67 -17.05
N ALA A 224 1.30 -6.64 -17.94
CA ALA A 224 1.28 -8.05 -17.59
C ALA A 224 2.65 -8.56 -17.13
N VAL A 225 3.72 -8.19 -17.83
CA VAL A 225 5.10 -8.51 -17.41
C VAL A 225 5.39 -7.98 -16.00
N ILE A 226 5.08 -6.70 -15.77
CA ILE A 226 5.32 -6.05 -14.49
C ILE A 226 4.44 -6.69 -13.39
N PHE A 227 3.17 -7.00 -13.70
CA PHE A 227 2.28 -7.72 -12.80
C PHE A 227 2.85 -9.09 -12.43
N GLU A 228 3.33 -9.89 -13.38
CA GLU A 228 3.90 -11.21 -13.12
C GLU A 228 5.12 -11.12 -12.21
N LEU A 229 6.01 -10.15 -12.42
CA LEU A 229 7.14 -9.92 -11.52
C LEU A 229 6.69 -9.54 -10.11
N TYR A 230 5.74 -8.62 -9.95
CA TYR A 230 5.20 -8.25 -8.63
C TYR A 230 4.47 -9.40 -7.94
N PHE A 231 3.69 -10.16 -8.69
CA PHE A 231 2.95 -11.31 -8.19
C PHE A 231 3.89 -12.38 -7.65
N ASN A 232 4.97 -12.68 -8.38
CA ASN A 232 5.99 -13.64 -7.97
C ASN A 232 6.86 -13.11 -6.82
N GLN A 233 7.12 -11.79 -6.77
CA GLN A 233 7.76 -11.15 -5.63
C GLN A 233 6.96 -11.37 -4.33
N ASN A 234 5.64 -11.24 -4.38
CA ASN A 234 4.77 -11.50 -3.24
C ASN A 234 4.71 -12.98 -2.83
N GLN A 235 5.24 -13.88 -3.66
CA GLN A 235 5.45 -15.30 -3.34
C GLN A 235 6.88 -15.61 -2.89
N GLY A 236 7.74 -14.61 -2.77
CA GLY A 236 9.13 -14.73 -2.29
C GLY A 236 10.16 -14.93 -3.39
N HIS A 237 9.80 -14.82 -4.66
CA HIS A 237 10.77 -14.83 -5.77
C HIS A 237 11.46 -13.46 -5.89
N VAL A 238 12.78 -13.44 -6.10
CA VAL A 238 13.53 -12.18 -6.32
C VAL A 238 13.55 -11.79 -7.80
N TYR A 239 13.59 -12.80 -8.67
CA TYR A 239 13.56 -12.66 -10.13
C TYR A 239 12.85 -13.85 -10.77
N LEU A 240 12.61 -13.74 -12.08
CA LEU A 240 12.18 -14.86 -12.92
C LEU A 240 13.14 -15.03 -14.11
N PRO A 241 13.43 -16.26 -14.55
CA PRO A 241 14.16 -16.47 -15.80
C PRO A 241 13.38 -15.89 -16.98
N PHE A 242 14.07 -15.23 -17.92
CA PHE A 242 13.50 -14.56 -19.09
C PHE A 242 12.50 -15.45 -19.84
N GLU A 243 12.93 -16.67 -20.21
CA GLU A 243 12.09 -17.60 -20.97
C GLU A 243 10.80 -17.94 -20.24
N ARG A 244 10.89 -18.16 -18.91
CA ARG A 244 9.75 -18.49 -18.06
C ARG A 244 8.82 -17.30 -17.89
N LEU A 245 9.35 -16.08 -17.73
CA LEU A 245 8.57 -14.87 -17.62
C LEU A 245 7.77 -14.61 -18.91
N CYS A 246 8.41 -14.79 -20.07
CA CYS A 246 7.73 -14.70 -21.36
C CYS A 246 6.62 -15.77 -21.47
N ASP A 247 6.89 -17.03 -21.09
CA ASP A 247 5.91 -18.12 -21.18
C ASP A 247 4.67 -17.89 -20.30
N VAL A 248 4.87 -17.51 -19.03
CA VAL A 248 3.75 -17.28 -18.11
C VAL A 248 2.94 -16.05 -18.51
N THR A 249 3.60 -14.99 -18.99
CA THR A 249 2.93 -13.77 -19.45
C THR A 249 2.13 -14.03 -20.74
N ALA A 250 2.72 -14.76 -21.70
CA ALA A 250 2.04 -15.15 -22.94
C ALA A 250 0.80 -16.01 -22.64
N ALA A 251 0.90 -16.96 -21.72
CA ALA A 251 -0.22 -17.78 -21.27
C ALA A 251 -1.31 -16.94 -20.58
N MET A 252 -0.93 -16.01 -19.69
CA MET A 252 -1.85 -15.10 -19.02
C MET A 252 -2.65 -14.25 -20.01
N LEU A 253 -1.98 -13.75 -21.06
CA LEU A 253 -2.58 -12.88 -22.07
C LEU A 253 -3.29 -13.63 -23.20
N SER A 254 -3.12 -14.96 -23.26
CA SER A 254 -3.52 -15.80 -24.38
C SER A 254 -2.91 -15.35 -25.72
N LEU A 255 -1.63 -14.99 -25.70
CA LEU A 255 -0.85 -14.55 -26.86
C LEU A 255 0.26 -15.56 -27.22
N PRO A 256 0.80 -15.51 -28.45
CA PRO A 256 2.09 -16.11 -28.77
C PRO A 256 3.22 -15.50 -27.92
N LYS A 257 4.36 -16.20 -27.87
CA LYS A 257 5.51 -15.77 -27.05
C LYS A 257 6.25 -14.57 -27.67
N GLU A 258 6.27 -14.48 -28.99
CA GLU A 258 7.09 -13.53 -29.75
C GLU A 258 6.80 -12.07 -29.38
N PRO A 259 5.54 -11.58 -29.35
CA PRO A 259 5.24 -10.21 -28.94
C PRO A 259 5.65 -9.91 -27.50
N VAL A 260 5.60 -10.91 -26.62
CA VAL A 260 6.00 -10.77 -25.21
C VAL A 260 7.51 -10.65 -25.11
N SER A 261 8.26 -11.49 -25.83
CA SER A 261 9.72 -11.41 -25.89
C SER A 261 10.21 -10.08 -26.46
N ASP A 262 9.59 -9.58 -27.53
CA ASP A 262 9.93 -8.28 -28.11
C ASP A 262 9.65 -7.14 -27.11
N CYS A 263 8.50 -7.18 -26.43
CA CYS A 263 8.17 -6.23 -25.38
C CYS A 263 9.17 -6.29 -24.21
N MET A 264 9.56 -7.49 -23.78
CA MET A 264 10.55 -7.71 -22.73
C MET A 264 11.89 -7.04 -23.03
N GLU A 265 12.41 -7.16 -24.26
CA GLU A 265 13.65 -6.47 -24.64
C GLU A 265 13.48 -4.94 -24.57
N MET A 266 12.33 -4.40 -25.01
CA MET A 266 12.05 -2.96 -24.86
C MET A 266 11.97 -2.51 -23.40
N LEU A 267 11.43 -3.34 -22.50
CA LEU A 267 11.36 -3.04 -21.07
C LEU A 267 12.74 -3.08 -20.42
N ILE A 268 13.62 -3.96 -20.89
CA ILE A 268 15.02 -4.04 -20.47
C ILE A 268 15.75 -2.78 -20.92
N ASP A 269 15.62 -2.39 -22.20
CA ASP A 269 16.22 -1.16 -22.74
C ASP A 269 15.72 0.10 -22.02
N ALA A 270 14.44 0.12 -21.63
CA ALA A 270 13.84 1.21 -20.86
C ALA A 270 14.21 1.21 -19.36
N GLY A 271 14.90 0.16 -18.87
CA GLY A 271 15.23 0.00 -17.45
C GLY A 271 14.04 -0.28 -16.53
N LYS A 272 12.88 -0.66 -17.08
CA LYS A 272 11.69 -1.07 -16.31
C LYS A 272 11.84 -2.50 -15.78
N VAL A 273 12.63 -3.32 -16.47
CA VAL A 273 13.06 -4.65 -16.04
C VAL A 273 14.58 -4.69 -16.09
N ILE A 274 15.23 -5.19 -15.04
CA ILE A 274 16.67 -5.42 -15.07
C ILE A 274 16.91 -6.87 -15.49
N CYS A 275 17.72 -7.10 -16.51
CA CYS A 275 18.09 -8.44 -16.97
C CYS A 275 19.59 -8.65 -16.80
N GLU A 276 19.97 -9.66 -16.02
CA GLU A 276 21.37 -10.04 -15.80
C GLU A 276 21.58 -11.53 -16.05
N GLU A 277 22.78 -11.91 -16.48
CA GLU A 277 23.14 -13.31 -16.65
C GLU A 277 23.62 -13.92 -15.33
N ILE A 278 22.89 -14.92 -14.82
CA ILE A 278 23.19 -15.59 -13.56
C ILE A 278 23.22 -17.09 -13.81
N SER A 279 24.37 -17.71 -13.57
CA SER A 279 24.58 -19.16 -13.75
C SER A 279 24.20 -19.68 -15.16
N GLY A 280 24.28 -18.81 -16.19
CA GLY A 280 23.93 -19.14 -17.57
C GLY A 280 22.47 -18.87 -17.95
N ASP A 281 21.63 -18.39 -17.02
CA ASP A 281 20.26 -17.97 -17.28
C ASP A 281 20.13 -16.44 -17.27
N ARG A 282 19.26 -15.90 -18.13
CA ARG A 282 18.85 -14.48 -18.08
C ARG A 282 17.83 -14.29 -16.95
N ALA A 283 18.26 -13.70 -15.84
CA ALA A 283 17.42 -13.39 -14.69
C ALA A 283 16.81 -11.99 -14.83
N CYS A 284 15.47 -11.91 -14.79
CA CYS A 284 14.69 -10.68 -14.95
C CYS A 284 14.12 -10.22 -13.61
N TYR A 285 14.43 -8.98 -13.23
CA TYR A 285 14.09 -8.38 -11.94
C TYR A 285 13.22 -7.15 -12.11
N LEU A 286 12.41 -6.87 -11.08
CA LEU A 286 12.02 -5.49 -10.80
C LEU A 286 13.27 -4.70 -10.35
N PRO A 287 13.45 -3.45 -10.80
CA PRO A 287 14.62 -2.63 -10.44
C PRO A 287 14.86 -2.51 -8.92
N SER A 288 13.78 -2.44 -8.13
CA SER A 288 13.84 -2.39 -6.66
C SER A 288 14.41 -3.68 -6.06
N MET A 289 14.03 -4.84 -6.58
CA MET A 289 14.50 -6.15 -6.10
C MET A 289 15.95 -6.41 -6.50
N HIS A 290 16.33 -6.05 -7.73
CA HIS A 290 17.73 -6.08 -8.18
C HIS A 290 18.62 -5.23 -7.28
N LYS A 291 18.21 -3.97 -7.03
CA LYS A 291 18.93 -3.07 -6.12
C LYS A 291 19.05 -3.64 -4.71
N ALA A 292 18.00 -4.25 -4.18
CA ALA A 292 18.01 -4.87 -2.86
C ALA A 292 18.98 -6.05 -2.79
N GLU A 293 18.97 -6.94 -3.79
CA GLU A 293 19.87 -8.10 -3.84
C GLU A 293 21.33 -7.67 -3.98
N CYS A 294 21.64 -6.77 -4.92
CA CYS A 294 22.97 -6.21 -5.09
C CYS A 294 23.46 -5.52 -3.82
N PHE A 295 22.60 -4.76 -3.13
CA PHE A 295 22.95 -4.14 -1.86
C PHE A 295 23.33 -5.18 -0.81
N VAL A 296 22.53 -6.23 -0.62
CA VAL A 296 22.84 -7.31 0.34
C VAL A 296 24.15 -8.01 -0.02
N ALA A 297 24.35 -8.37 -1.28
CA ALA A 297 25.58 -9.01 -1.75
C ALA A 297 26.82 -8.13 -1.52
N GLN A 298 26.75 -6.85 -1.87
CA GLN A 298 27.84 -5.89 -1.66
C GLN A 298 28.14 -5.69 -0.18
N ARG A 299 27.12 -5.58 0.68
CA ARG A 299 27.32 -5.44 2.13
C ARG A 299 27.94 -6.69 2.74
N LEU A 300 27.53 -7.87 2.33
CA LEU A 300 28.13 -9.13 2.79
C LEU A 300 29.59 -9.26 2.34
N ALA A 301 29.89 -8.95 1.08
CA ALA A 301 31.25 -8.95 0.56
C ALA A 301 32.14 -7.92 1.29
N PHE A 302 31.59 -6.73 1.56
CA PHE A 302 32.26 -5.69 2.35
C PHE A 302 32.57 -6.19 3.77
N LEU A 303 31.61 -6.79 4.46
CA LEU A 303 31.82 -7.35 5.80
C LEU A 303 32.88 -8.46 5.78
N ALA A 304 32.77 -9.40 4.83
CA ALA A 304 33.67 -10.56 4.73
C ALA A 304 35.12 -10.19 4.36
N SER A 305 35.32 -9.07 3.65
CA SER A 305 36.65 -8.60 3.24
C SER A 305 37.37 -7.77 4.30
N ARG A 306 36.73 -7.44 5.42
CA ARG A 306 37.39 -6.65 6.47
C ARG A 306 38.39 -7.49 7.24
N ASP A 307 39.58 -6.95 7.43
CA ASP A 307 40.51 -7.47 8.41
C ASP A 307 39.87 -7.39 9.80
N PHE A 308 39.78 -8.53 10.46
CA PHE A 308 39.24 -8.65 11.81
C PHE A 308 40.31 -9.22 12.72
N GLU A 309 40.77 -8.42 13.67
CA GLU A 309 41.76 -8.87 14.65
C GLU A 309 41.08 -9.76 15.69
N ALA A 310 41.27 -11.06 15.55
CA ALA A 310 40.76 -12.03 16.50
C ALA A 310 41.35 -11.77 17.90
N PRO A 311 40.53 -11.77 18.97
CA PRO A 311 41.03 -11.71 20.34
C PRO A 311 42.09 -12.77 20.60
N ARG A 312 43.12 -12.41 21.36
CA ARG A 312 44.15 -13.38 21.73
C ARG A 312 43.59 -14.37 22.75
N GLY A 313 43.94 -15.63 22.57
CA GLY A 313 43.70 -16.68 23.54
C GLY A 313 42.27 -17.23 23.59
N ILE A 314 41.53 -17.17 22.48
CA ILE A 314 40.17 -17.73 22.34
C ILE A 314 40.15 -19.21 22.73
N GLU A 315 41.13 -20.00 22.28
CA GLU A 315 41.21 -21.44 22.59
C GLU A 315 41.39 -21.70 24.09
N GLN A 316 42.24 -20.93 24.78
CA GLN A 316 42.39 -21.07 26.24
C GLN A 316 41.11 -20.66 26.97
N ALA A 317 40.44 -19.59 26.51
CA ALA A 317 39.18 -19.14 27.09
C ALA A 317 38.07 -20.18 26.89
N LEU A 318 37.99 -20.81 25.71
CA LEU A 318 37.04 -21.87 25.41
C LEU A 318 37.31 -23.13 26.24
N ALA A 319 38.56 -23.56 26.36
CA ALA A 319 38.92 -24.70 27.20
C ALA A 319 38.60 -24.46 28.68
N LYS A 320 38.78 -23.22 29.16
CA LYS A 320 38.36 -22.84 30.51
C LYS A 320 36.83 -22.87 30.66
N LEU A 321 36.10 -22.37 29.67
CA LEU A 321 34.64 -22.39 29.65
C LEU A 321 34.09 -23.83 29.72
N GLU A 322 34.69 -24.76 28.96
CA GLU A 322 34.34 -26.19 28.99
C GLU A 322 34.51 -26.80 30.39
N GLN A 323 35.61 -26.46 31.08
CA GLN A 323 35.85 -26.90 32.45
C GLN A 323 34.87 -26.28 33.44
N ASP A 324 34.64 -24.96 33.36
CA ASP A 324 33.76 -24.22 34.27
C ASP A 324 32.30 -24.69 34.15
N TRP A 325 31.88 -25.13 32.96
CA TRP A 325 30.50 -25.56 32.68
C TRP A 325 30.31 -27.08 32.70
N ASP A 326 31.37 -27.87 32.87
CA ASP A 326 31.37 -29.33 32.74
C ASP A 326 30.73 -29.80 31.41
N VAL A 327 31.15 -29.16 30.31
CA VAL A 327 30.65 -29.41 28.95
C VAL A 327 31.81 -29.72 28.02
N THR A 328 31.63 -30.71 27.15
CA THR A 328 32.54 -30.99 26.03
C THR A 328 31.87 -30.61 24.71
N TYR A 329 32.35 -29.58 24.04
CA TYR A 329 31.81 -29.18 22.74
C TYR A 329 32.29 -30.11 21.63
N ALA A 330 31.41 -30.45 20.70
CA ALA A 330 31.82 -31.14 19.48
C ALA A 330 32.66 -30.22 18.58
N ASP A 331 33.51 -30.79 17.72
CA ASP A 331 34.43 -30.03 16.85
C ASP A 331 33.73 -28.93 16.04
N GLY A 332 32.55 -29.21 15.48
CA GLY A 332 31.76 -28.22 14.75
C GLY A 332 31.26 -27.06 15.62
N GLN A 333 30.92 -27.32 16.89
CA GLN A 333 30.52 -26.29 17.84
C GLN A 333 31.72 -25.46 18.28
N ARG A 334 32.87 -26.10 18.54
CA ARG A 334 34.14 -25.41 18.83
C ARG A 334 34.53 -24.48 17.69
N ASN A 335 34.54 -25.00 16.46
CA ASN A 335 34.85 -24.22 15.28
C ASN A 335 33.90 -23.04 15.10
N ALA A 336 32.60 -23.24 15.31
CA ALA A 336 31.63 -22.15 15.28
C ALA A 336 31.92 -21.08 16.35
N ILE A 337 32.20 -21.47 17.60
CA ILE A 337 32.51 -20.54 18.69
C ILE A 337 33.77 -19.74 18.39
N VAL A 338 34.84 -20.39 17.92
CA VAL A 338 36.09 -19.71 17.56
C VAL A 338 35.86 -18.76 16.39
N THR A 339 35.17 -19.22 15.34
CA THR A 339 34.86 -18.42 14.14
C THR A 339 34.06 -17.15 14.50
N ALA A 340 33.11 -17.25 15.43
CA ALA A 340 32.31 -16.11 15.88
C ALA A 340 33.15 -14.98 16.49
N LEU A 341 34.29 -15.33 17.10
CA LEU A 341 35.23 -14.37 17.68
C LEU A 341 36.40 -14.03 16.75
N SER A 342 36.52 -14.67 15.58
CA SER A 342 37.64 -14.44 14.66
C SER A 342 37.22 -13.97 13.27
N SER A 343 35.93 -13.70 13.05
CA SER A 343 35.41 -13.29 11.75
C SER A 343 34.38 -12.17 11.89
N PRO A 344 34.38 -11.19 10.96
CA PRO A 344 33.46 -10.05 10.99
C PRO A 344 32.01 -10.43 10.67
N VAL A 345 31.82 -11.55 9.96
CA VAL A 345 30.52 -12.13 9.65
C VAL A 345 30.66 -13.65 9.62
N MET A 346 29.67 -14.37 10.14
CA MET A 346 29.61 -15.82 10.03
C MET A 346 28.17 -16.29 9.88
N ILE A 347 27.99 -17.45 9.24
CA ILE A 347 26.69 -18.13 9.13
C ILE A 347 26.78 -19.46 9.85
N LEU A 348 25.97 -19.64 10.90
CA LEU A 348 25.85 -20.91 11.60
C LEU A 348 24.67 -21.71 11.07
N THR A 349 24.95 -22.75 10.30
CA THR A 349 23.92 -23.69 9.83
C THR A 349 23.93 -24.97 10.65
N GLY A 350 22.79 -25.65 10.72
CA GLY A 350 22.68 -26.94 11.38
C GLY A 350 21.24 -27.42 11.46
N GLY A 351 21.00 -28.73 11.37
CA GLY A 351 19.66 -29.31 11.50
C GLY A 351 19.08 -29.17 12.92
N PRO A 352 17.82 -29.57 13.14
CA PRO A 352 17.24 -29.71 14.48
C PRO A 352 18.10 -30.63 15.37
N GLY A 353 18.27 -30.28 16.65
CA GLY A 353 19.00 -31.12 17.61
C GLY A 353 20.53 -31.10 17.51
N THR A 354 21.13 -30.37 16.56
CA THR A 354 22.60 -30.28 16.37
C THR A 354 23.34 -29.42 17.41
N GLY A 355 22.65 -28.95 18.45
CA GLY A 355 23.27 -28.17 19.52
C GLY A 355 23.67 -26.73 19.13
N LYS A 356 23.08 -26.14 18.08
CA LYS A 356 23.32 -24.73 17.69
C LYS A 356 23.20 -23.76 18.86
N THR A 357 22.11 -23.90 19.64
CA THR A 357 21.89 -23.06 20.82
C THR A 357 23.01 -23.19 21.86
N THR A 358 23.53 -24.40 22.07
CA THR A 358 24.64 -24.63 23.01
C THR A 358 25.91 -23.93 22.51
N ALA A 359 26.15 -23.93 21.20
CA ALA A 359 27.26 -23.18 20.60
C ALA A 359 27.06 -21.66 20.76
N VAL A 360 25.85 -21.14 20.51
CA VAL A 360 25.51 -19.71 20.70
C VAL A 360 25.69 -19.27 22.16
N ARG A 361 25.32 -20.12 23.14
CA ARG A 361 25.60 -19.86 24.56
C ARG A 361 27.10 -19.74 24.83
N GLY A 362 27.90 -20.63 24.25
CA GLY A 362 29.36 -20.58 24.36
C GLY A 362 29.95 -19.30 23.73
N MET A 363 29.47 -18.92 22.55
CA MET A 363 29.84 -17.67 21.88
C MET A 363 29.56 -16.46 22.78
N LEU A 364 28.35 -16.38 23.32
CA LEU A 364 27.95 -15.27 24.20
C LEU A 364 28.84 -15.15 25.43
N ALA A 365 29.17 -16.28 26.08
CA ALA A 365 30.04 -16.24 27.26
C ALA A 365 31.46 -15.76 26.93
N LEU A 366 32.01 -16.14 25.77
CA LEU A 366 33.32 -15.63 25.36
C LEU A 366 33.27 -14.16 24.93
N LEU A 367 32.21 -13.74 24.23
CA LEU A 367 31.97 -12.34 23.86
C LEU A 367 31.83 -11.44 25.11
N ASP A 368 31.18 -11.93 26.16
CA ASP A 368 31.10 -11.24 27.45
C ASP A 368 32.45 -11.13 28.14
N GLY A 369 33.24 -12.20 28.08
CA GLY A 369 34.58 -12.25 28.66
C GLY A 369 35.53 -11.19 28.08
N ILE A 370 35.29 -10.77 26.83
CA ILE A 370 36.04 -9.69 26.16
C ILE A 370 35.32 -8.33 26.21
N GLY A 371 34.16 -8.25 26.86
CA GLY A 371 33.40 -7.00 27.03
C GLY A 371 32.63 -6.53 25.78
N SER A 372 32.35 -7.43 24.83
CA SER A 372 31.60 -7.09 23.60
C SER A 372 30.14 -6.78 23.90
N LYS A 373 29.63 -5.63 23.42
CA LYS A 373 28.21 -5.28 23.47
C LYS A 373 27.44 -6.10 22.44
N THR A 374 26.88 -7.21 22.91
CA THR A 374 26.13 -8.12 22.04
C THR A 374 24.62 -7.84 22.10
N VAL A 375 23.98 -7.77 20.94
CA VAL A 375 22.51 -7.72 20.82
C VAL A 375 21.99 -8.97 20.12
N LEU A 376 20.81 -9.43 20.56
CA LEU A 376 20.15 -10.63 20.05
C LEU A 376 18.87 -10.26 19.31
N ALA A 377 18.68 -10.81 18.11
CA ALA A 377 17.48 -10.61 17.33
C ALA A 377 16.96 -11.91 16.71
N ALA A 378 15.67 -11.91 16.37
CA ALA A 378 15.04 -12.95 15.57
C ALA A 378 13.95 -12.37 14.65
N PRO A 379 13.55 -13.02 13.55
CA PRO A 379 12.50 -12.51 12.66
C PRO A 379 11.12 -12.42 13.34
N THR A 380 10.82 -13.34 14.27
CA THR A 380 9.49 -13.44 14.92
C THR A 380 9.57 -13.31 16.43
N GLY A 381 8.50 -12.83 17.06
CA GLY A 381 8.46 -12.67 18.53
C GLY A 381 8.57 -14.00 19.29
N ARG A 382 8.09 -15.11 18.71
CA ARG A 382 8.24 -16.45 19.32
C ARG A 382 9.69 -16.92 19.28
N ALA A 383 10.38 -16.71 18.16
CA ALA A 383 11.81 -17.02 18.03
C ALA A 383 12.65 -16.16 18.98
N ALA A 384 12.38 -14.85 19.05
CA ALA A 384 13.07 -13.95 19.98
C ALA A 384 12.87 -14.36 21.44
N LYS A 385 11.65 -14.72 21.85
CA LYS A 385 11.37 -15.20 23.21
C LYS A 385 12.17 -16.48 23.52
N ARG A 386 12.17 -17.45 22.60
CA ARG A 386 12.94 -18.69 22.76
C ARG A 386 14.44 -18.41 22.83
N LEU A 387 14.96 -17.58 21.94
CA LEU A 387 16.36 -17.15 21.95
C LEU A 387 16.71 -16.48 23.29
N SER A 388 15.78 -15.70 23.86
CA SER A 388 15.96 -15.05 25.16
C SER A 388 16.06 -16.04 26.31
N GLU A 389 15.12 -16.98 26.40
CA GLU A 389 15.10 -18.05 27.41
C GLU A 389 16.34 -18.92 27.34
N LEU A 390 16.77 -19.24 26.12
CA LEU A 390 17.97 -20.04 25.90
C LEU A 390 19.22 -19.23 26.24
N CYS A 391 19.37 -17.99 25.82
CA CYS A 391 20.60 -17.23 26.06
C CYS A 391 20.65 -16.56 27.43
N GLY A 392 19.55 -16.54 28.18
CA GLY A 392 19.45 -15.80 29.46
C GLY A 392 19.55 -14.28 29.28
N ARG A 393 19.19 -13.77 28.09
CA ARG A 393 19.35 -12.37 27.67
C ARG A 393 18.13 -11.90 26.91
N GLU A 394 17.82 -10.61 26.94
CA GLU A 394 16.73 -10.09 26.10
C GLU A 394 17.12 -10.19 24.62
N ALA A 395 16.29 -10.85 23.82
CA ALA A 395 16.31 -10.79 22.37
C ALA A 395 15.05 -10.07 21.86
N LYS A 396 15.22 -9.29 20.79
CA LYS A 396 14.14 -8.51 20.16
C LYS A 396 13.78 -9.11 18.81
N THR A 397 12.64 -8.71 18.26
CA THR A 397 12.42 -8.93 16.82
C THR A 397 13.36 -8.02 16.03
N ILE A 398 13.73 -8.38 14.80
CA ILE A 398 14.54 -7.52 13.92
C ILE A 398 13.91 -6.12 13.82
N HIS A 399 12.60 -6.04 13.60
CA HIS A 399 11.85 -4.78 13.55
C HIS A 399 11.95 -3.95 14.85
N ARG A 400 11.88 -4.60 16.02
CA ARG A 400 11.99 -3.91 17.32
C ARG A 400 13.43 -3.52 17.64
N LEU A 401 14.41 -4.25 17.11
CA LEU A 401 15.82 -3.91 17.24
C LEU A 401 16.18 -2.69 16.37
N LEU A 402 15.65 -2.62 15.14
CA LEU A 402 15.93 -1.54 14.19
C LEU A 402 15.07 -0.28 14.40
N GLU A 403 14.05 -0.36 15.27
CA GLU A 403 13.11 0.72 15.62
C GLU A 403 12.34 1.29 14.41
N VAL A 404 11.07 0.89 14.27
CA VAL A 404 10.21 1.38 13.18
C VAL A 404 9.73 2.81 13.47
N VAL A 405 9.94 3.72 12.53
CA VAL A 405 9.50 5.12 12.56
C VAL A 405 8.55 5.37 11.38
N PHE A 406 7.43 6.03 11.64
CA PHE A 406 6.52 6.48 10.59
C PHE A 406 6.87 7.92 10.20
N THR A 407 7.33 8.12 8.96
CA THR A 407 7.58 9.42 8.35
C THR A 407 6.46 9.76 7.36
N SER A 408 6.45 10.98 6.84
CA SER A 408 5.54 11.38 5.76
C SER A 408 5.74 10.58 4.46
N GLU A 409 6.90 9.94 4.31
CA GLU A 409 7.27 9.14 3.13
C GLU A 409 7.06 7.63 3.35
N GLY A 410 6.66 7.23 4.55
CA GLY A 410 6.27 5.85 4.86
C GLY A 410 6.99 5.30 6.09
N LEU A 411 7.24 3.99 6.04
CA LEU A 411 7.86 3.25 7.14
C LEU A 411 9.38 3.26 6.97
N GLU A 412 10.08 3.82 7.95
CA GLU A 412 11.55 3.85 8.00
C GLU A 412 12.06 3.11 9.25
N TYR A 413 13.34 2.74 9.22
CA TYR A 413 14.04 2.17 10.38
C TYR A 413 14.98 3.23 10.97
N ALA A 414 14.87 3.48 12.27
CA ALA A 414 15.70 4.47 12.96
C ALA A 414 17.18 4.08 12.92
N HIS A 415 17.47 2.77 12.90
CA HIS A 415 18.83 2.25 12.75
C HIS A 415 19.14 1.90 11.29
N HIS A 416 20.10 2.62 10.74
CA HIS A 416 20.55 2.51 9.35
C HIS A 416 22.05 2.87 9.25
N GLU A 417 22.58 3.00 8.04
CA GLU A 417 24.02 3.26 7.81
C GLU A 417 24.54 4.54 8.50
N GLN A 418 23.69 5.56 8.69
CA GLN A 418 24.08 6.82 9.34
C GLN A 418 23.80 6.82 10.84
N ASN A 419 23.00 5.86 11.33
CA ASN A 419 22.69 5.67 12.76
C ASN A 419 22.78 4.18 13.11
N PRO A 420 24.00 3.62 13.21
CA PRO A 420 24.18 2.19 13.43
C PRO A 420 23.63 1.75 14.80
N LEU A 421 23.40 0.43 14.94
CA LEU A 421 23.06 -0.15 16.24
C LEU A 421 24.19 0.11 17.24
N PRO A 422 23.89 0.43 18.51
CA PRO A 422 24.89 0.64 19.55
C PRO A 422 25.43 -0.71 20.10
N ALA A 423 25.93 -1.55 19.20
CA ALA A 423 26.38 -2.91 19.47
C ALA A 423 27.69 -3.21 18.72
N ASP A 424 28.54 -4.03 19.34
CA ASP A 424 29.77 -4.54 18.75
C ASP A 424 29.52 -5.87 18.02
N THR A 425 28.50 -6.63 18.45
CA THR A 425 28.12 -7.93 17.87
C THR A 425 26.61 -8.06 17.78
N VAL A 426 26.11 -8.54 16.64
CA VAL A 426 24.70 -8.81 16.41
C VAL A 426 24.53 -10.30 16.10
N ILE A 427 23.69 -10.99 16.87
CA ILE A 427 23.33 -12.39 16.60
C ILE A 427 21.85 -12.43 16.17
N VAL A 428 21.59 -13.03 15.02
CA VAL A 428 20.24 -13.20 14.46
C VAL A 428 19.92 -14.70 14.34
N ASP A 429 18.82 -15.15 14.96
CA ASP A 429 18.29 -16.53 14.90
C ASP A 429 16.91 -16.60 14.23
#